data_AF-A0A6H2H8E3-F1
#
_entry.id   AF-A0A6H2H8E3-F1
#
_cell.length_a   1.000
_cell.length_b   1.000
_cell.length_c   1.000
_cell.angle_alpha   90.00
_cell.angle_beta   90.00
_cell.angle_gamma   90.00
#
_symmetry.space_group_name_H-M   'P 1'
#
loop_
_entity.id
_entity.type
_entity.pdbx_description
1 polymer ?
#
loop_
_entity_poly.entity_id
_entity_poly.type
_entity_poly.pdbx_seq_one_letter_code
_entity_poly.pdbx_strand_id
1 'polypeptide(L)'
;MADEETDDALRCFGLQKDEAKEPVKGKALDVCHVCDVWPRHVKALNLFLACMGQLQLSLGGMGGANWRAVQAINLAQEAVWQGLQGKAQVPVVQQYRVIEQEALRILNERELQALRKS
;
A
#
# COMPACT_ATOMS: atom_id res chain seq x y z
N MET A 1 27.87 -11.16 -7.55
CA MET A 1 26.70 -11.72 -8.26
C MET A 1 25.38 -11.52 -7.50
N ALA A 2 25.38 -11.35 -6.18
CA ALA A 2 24.14 -11.07 -5.41
C ALA A 2 23.73 -9.58 -5.39
N ASP A 3 24.66 -8.65 -5.67
CA ASP A 3 24.41 -7.21 -5.51
C ASP A 3 23.63 -6.58 -6.68
N GLU A 4 23.80 -7.09 -7.90
CA GLU A 4 23.14 -6.57 -9.11
C GLU A 4 21.62 -6.80 -9.11
N GLU A 5 21.18 -7.98 -8.66
CA GLU A 5 19.78 -8.36 -8.67
C GLU A 5 18.95 -7.52 -7.68
N THR A 6 19.55 -7.17 -6.54
CA THR A 6 18.96 -6.23 -5.59
C THR A 6 18.90 -4.80 -6.12
N ASP A 7 19.90 -4.35 -6.87
CA ASP A 7 19.93 -2.99 -7.43
C ASP A 7 18.92 -2.81 -8.56
N ASP A 8 18.68 -3.83 -9.37
CA ASP A 8 17.63 -3.79 -10.41
C ASP A 8 16.22 -3.85 -9.80
N ALA A 9 16.02 -4.65 -8.74
CA ALA A 9 14.76 -4.65 -8.00
C ALA A 9 14.46 -3.27 -7.40
N LEU A 10 15.48 -2.62 -6.80
CA LEU A 10 15.35 -1.29 -6.21
C LEU A 10 15.05 -0.20 -7.27
N ARG A 11 15.65 -0.31 -8.46
CA ARG A 11 15.33 0.55 -9.61
C ARG A 11 13.90 0.39 -10.11
N CYS A 12 13.37 -0.84 -10.14
CA CYS A 12 11.96 -1.09 -10.49
C CYS A 12 10.98 -0.41 -9.54
N PHE A 13 11.37 -0.17 -8.28
CA PHE A 13 10.57 0.55 -7.28
C PHE A 13 10.91 2.04 -7.17
N GLY A 14 11.80 2.57 -8.02
CA GLY A 14 12.22 3.98 -7.98
C GLY A 14 13.05 4.37 -6.76
N LEU A 15 13.57 3.38 -6.02
CA LEU A 15 14.41 3.58 -4.85
C LEU A 15 15.86 3.48 -5.31
N GLN A 16 16.54 4.61 -5.50
CA GLN A 16 17.99 4.57 -5.69
C GLN A 16 18.64 4.43 -4.31
N LYS A 17 19.63 3.53 -4.19
CA LYS A 17 20.59 3.60 -3.07
C LYS A 17 21.36 4.90 -3.25
N ASP A 18 20.97 5.91 -2.48
CA ASP A 18 21.73 7.15 -2.40
C ASP A 18 23.10 6.83 -1.80
N GLU A 19 24.12 6.72 -2.65
CA GLU A 19 25.50 6.86 -2.20
C GLU A 19 25.60 8.24 -1.56
N ALA A 20 25.89 8.26 -0.25
CA ALA A 20 25.98 9.46 0.56
C ALA A 20 26.99 10.46 -0.04
N LYS A 21 26.50 11.37 -0.89
CA LYS A 21 27.19 12.59 -1.27
C LYS A 21 26.59 13.74 -0.47
N GLU A 22 27.48 14.44 0.23
CA GLU A 22 27.15 15.58 1.07
C GLU A 22 26.24 16.62 0.38
N PRO A 23 25.37 17.30 1.14
CA PRO A 23 24.33 18.14 0.56
C PRO A 23 24.93 19.38 -0.12
N VAL A 24 24.77 19.46 -1.43
CA VAL A 24 25.05 20.66 -2.22
C VAL A 24 24.03 21.74 -1.83
N LYS A 25 24.50 22.81 -1.19
CA LYS A 25 23.71 24.02 -0.91
C LYS A 25 23.12 24.55 -2.21
N GLY A 26 21.79 24.67 -2.26
CA GLY A 26 21.11 25.43 -3.30
C GLY A 26 20.52 24.58 -4.44
N LYS A 27 19.73 23.58 -4.09
CA LYS A 27 18.53 23.18 -4.83
C LYS A 27 17.77 22.29 -3.87
N ALA A 28 16.63 22.75 -3.38
CA ALA A 28 15.70 21.88 -2.69
C ALA A 28 15.41 20.73 -3.67
N LEU A 29 15.97 19.55 -3.40
CA LEU A 29 15.43 18.33 -3.93
C LEU A 29 13.96 18.39 -3.57
N ASP A 30 13.12 18.25 -4.58
CA ASP A 30 11.68 18.10 -4.43
C ASP A 30 11.47 16.83 -3.60
N VAL A 31 11.47 16.99 -2.28
CA VAL A 31 11.26 15.93 -1.31
C VAL A 31 9.86 15.44 -1.63
N CYS A 32 9.81 14.30 -2.31
CA CYS A 32 8.61 13.53 -2.57
C CYS A 32 7.66 13.73 -1.40
N HIS A 33 6.57 14.46 -1.63
CA HIS A 33 5.61 14.87 -0.61
C HIS A 33 5.40 13.71 0.34
N VAL A 34 5.98 13.82 1.54
CA VAL A 34 5.58 12.99 2.68
C VAL A 34 4.08 13.17 2.71
N CYS A 35 3.33 12.12 2.42
CA CYS A 35 1.88 12.20 2.42
C CYS A 35 1.50 12.71 3.81
N ASP A 36 1.01 13.95 3.90
CA ASP A 36 0.62 14.57 5.16
C ASP A 36 -0.61 13.84 5.68
N VAL A 37 -0.38 12.74 6.37
CA VAL A 37 -1.43 11.95 6.98
C VAL A 37 -1.72 12.62 8.31
N TRP A 38 -2.93 13.16 8.46
CA TRP A 38 -3.35 13.72 9.75
C TRP A 38 -3.08 12.69 10.87
N PRO A 39 -2.52 13.08 12.01
CA PRO A 39 -2.07 12.15 13.06
C PRO A 39 -3.13 11.11 13.48
N ARG A 40 -4.41 11.49 13.41
CA ARG A 40 -5.56 10.61 13.71
C ARG A 40 -5.75 9.43 12.74
N HIS A 41 -5.14 9.45 11.56
CA HIS A 41 -5.28 8.42 10.51
C HIS A 41 -4.03 7.55 10.34
N VAL A 42 -2.91 7.90 10.99
CA VAL A 42 -1.63 7.20 10.84
C VAL A 42 -1.75 5.71 11.19
N LYS A 43 -2.48 5.38 12.27
CA LYS A 43 -2.68 3.98 12.66
C LYS A 43 -3.47 3.17 11.62
N ALA A 44 -4.47 3.80 11.00
CA ALA A 44 -5.27 3.15 9.96
C ALA A 44 -4.47 2.95 8.68
N LEU A 45 -3.63 3.93 8.32
CA LEU A 45 -2.71 3.81 7.20
C LEU A 45 -1.67 2.71 7.44
N ASN A 46 -1.03 2.67 8.61
CA ASN A 46 -0.05 1.63 8.93
C ASN A 46 -0.66 0.23 8.90
N LEU A 47 -1.89 0.09 9.41
CA LEU A 47 -2.66 -1.15 9.30
C LEU A 47 -2.94 -1.50 7.83
N PHE A 48 -3.30 -0.51 7.01
CA PHE A 48 -3.52 -0.70 5.57
C PHE A 48 -2.26 -1.18 4.86
N LEU A 49 -1.12 -0.52 5.11
CA LEU A 49 0.16 -0.88 4.50
C LEU A 49 0.58 -2.31 4.88
N ALA A 50 0.39 -2.72 6.14
CA ALA A 50 0.71 -4.07 6.59
C ALA A 50 -0.18 -5.15 5.94
N CYS A 51 -1.44 -4.82 5.63
CA CYS A 51 -2.37 -5.74 4.98
C CYS A 51 -2.35 -5.68 3.45
N MET A 52 -1.64 -4.73 2.82
CA MET A 52 -1.74 -4.47 1.38
C MET A 52 -1.40 -5.70 0.51
N GLY A 53 -0.38 -6.47 0.91
CA GLY A 53 0.01 -7.71 0.23
C GLY A 53 -0.99 -8.86 0.35
N GLN A 54 -2.08 -8.66 1.09
CA GLN A 54 -3.10 -9.68 1.36
C GLN A 54 -4.40 -9.44 0.59
N LEU A 55 -4.44 -8.42 -0.28
CA LEU A 55 -5.54 -8.23 -1.22
C LEU A 55 -5.60 -9.41 -2.18
N GLN A 56 -6.80 -9.90 -2.45
CA GLN A 56 -7.00 -11.13 -3.23
C GLN A 56 -7.42 -10.81 -4.65
N LEU A 57 -6.80 -11.45 -5.64
CA LEU A 57 -7.24 -11.38 -7.02
C LEU A 57 -8.20 -12.54 -7.30
N SER A 58 -9.43 -12.23 -7.71
CA SER A 58 -10.40 -13.21 -8.18
C SER A 58 -10.45 -13.17 -9.70
N LEU A 59 -10.10 -14.28 -10.33
CA LEU A 59 -10.30 -14.47 -11.77
C LEU A 59 -11.75 -14.92 -11.99
N GLY A 60 -12.54 -14.09 -12.68
CA GLY A 60 -13.89 -14.44 -13.12
C GLY A 60 -13.86 -15.39 -14.32
N GLY A 61 -14.87 -16.26 -14.42
CA GLY A 61 -14.97 -17.29 -15.48
C GLY A 61 -15.04 -16.77 -16.92
N MET A 62 -15.21 -15.45 -17.13
CA MET A 62 -15.18 -14.79 -18.44
C MET A 62 -13.96 -13.85 -18.59
N GLY A 63 -12.79 -14.26 -18.10
CA GLY A 63 -11.51 -13.62 -18.42
C GLY A 63 -11.20 -12.29 -17.73
N GLY A 64 -12.06 -11.83 -16.81
CA GLY A 64 -11.83 -10.60 -16.04
C GLY A 64 -11.24 -10.87 -14.66
N ALA A 65 -10.27 -10.05 -14.24
CA ALA A 65 -9.73 -10.06 -12.88
C ALA A 65 -10.42 -9.01 -12.01
N ASN A 66 -10.66 -9.32 -10.73
CA ASN A 66 -11.25 -8.41 -9.76
C ASN A 66 -10.55 -8.55 -8.41
N TRP A 67 -10.01 -7.44 -7.92
CA TRP A 67 -9.39 -7.31 -6.61
C TRP A 67 -10.45 -7.31 -5.50
N ARG A 68 -10.16 -8.05 -4.43
CA ARG A 68 -11.02 -8.22 -3.26
C ARG A 68 -10.30 -7.81 -1.99
N ALA A 69 -11.10 -7.37 -1.03
CA ALA A 69 -10.68 -6.94 0.29
C ALA A 69 -9.91 -8.03 1.04
N VAL A 70 -9.12 -7.60 2.02
CA VAL A 70 -8.43 -8.49 2.94
C VAL A 70 -9.46 -9.21 3.81
N GLN A 71 -9.23 -10.50 4.03
CA GLN A 71 -10.10 -11.32 4.87
C GLN A 71 -10.17 -10.73 6.28
N ALA A 72 -11.36 -10.72 6.88
CA ALA A 72 -11.59 -10.11 8.19
C ALA A 72 -10.71 -10.72 9.28
N ILE A 73 -10.41 -12.01 9.20
CA ILE A 73 -9.52 -12.71 10.15
C ILE A 73 -8.09 -12.17 10.07
N ASN A 74 -7.55 -11.96 8.87
CA ASN A 74 -6.19 -11.45 8.72
C ASN A 74 -6.09 -9.99 9.18
N LEU A 75 -7.09 -9.17 8.85
CA LEU A 75 -7.15 -7.79 9.34
C LEU A 75 -7.20 -7.73 10.87
N ALA A 76 -8.00 -8.59 11.49
CA ALA A 76 -8.09 -8.67 12.94
C ALA A 76 -6.75 -9.10 13.56
N GLN A 77 -6.09 -10.08 12.97
CA GLN A 77 -4.77 -10.56 13.41
C GLN A 77 -3.70 -9.47 13.30
N GLU A 78 -3.63 -8.76 12.17
CA GLU A 78 -2.67 -7.67 11.97
C GLU A 78 -2.92 -6.51 12.94
N ALA A 79 -4.20 -6.17 13.17
CA ALA A 79 -4.56 -5.16 14.16
C ALA A 79 -4.07 -5.53 15.57
N VAL A 80 -4.21 -6.81 15.96
CA VAL A 80 -3.72 -7.30 17.25
C VAL A 80 -2.19 -7.23 17.33
N TRP A 81 -1.47 -7.60 16.26
CA TRP A 81 -0.01 -7.51 16.21
C TRP A 81 0.52 -6.08 16.31
N GLN A 82 -0.24 -5.11 15.79
CA GLN A 82 0.08 -3.68 15.94
C GLN A 82 -0.39 -3.08 17.29
N GLY A 83 -0.86 -3.92 18.22
CA GLY A 83 -1.31 -3.49 19.54
C GLY A 83 -2.65 -2.75 19.55
N LEU A 84 -3.44 -2.84 18.47
CA LEU A 84 -4.79 -2.28 18.41
C LEU A 84 -5.77 -3.25 19.08
N GLN A 85 -6.12 -2.95 20.33
CA GLN A 85 -7.05 -3.78 21.11
C GLN A 85 -8.17 -2.95 21.75
N GLY A 86 -9.29 -3.60 22.01
CA GLY A 86 -10.43 -3.02 22.72
C GLY A 86 -11.08 -1.85 21.97
N LYS A 87 -11.53 -0.84 22.72
CA LYS A 87 -12.35 0.26 22.17
C LYS A 87 -11.63 1.12 21.12
N ALA A 88 -10.30 1.16 21.15
CA ALA A 88 -9.50 1.93 20.19
C ALA A 88 -9.38 1.25 18.81
N GLN A 89 -9.63 -0.05 18.72
CA GLN A 89 -9.51 -0.81 17.48
C GLN A 89 -10.60 -0.46 16.47
N VAL A 90 -11.84 -0.29 16.93
CA VAL A 90 -13.01 -0.03 16.08
C VAL A 90 -12.82 1.18 15.14
N PRO A 91 -12.48 2.39 15.63
CA PRO A 91 -12.32 3.55 14.74
C PRO A 91 -11.15 3.38 13.76
N VAL A 92 -10.07 2.69 14.15
CA VAL A 92 -8.93 2.43 13.26
C VAL A 92 -9.30 1.47 12.14
N VAL A 93 -10.02 0.39 12.47
CA VAL A 93 -10.52 -0.58 11.48
C VAL A 93 -11.53 0.06 10.54
N GLN A 94 -12.40 0.94 11.03
CA GLN A 94 -13.33 1.69 10.16
C GLN A 94 -12.59 2.57 9.15
N GLN A 95 -11.56 3.30 9.60
CA GLN A 95 -10.74 4.12 8.71
C GLN A 95 -9.94 3.27 7.72
N TYR A 96 -9.39 2.13 8.17
CA TYR A 96 -8.77 1.15 7.29
C TYR A 96 -9.72 0.73 6.16
N ARG A 97 -10.99 0.43 6.48
CA ARG A 97 -11.97 -0.01 5.48
C ARG A 97 -12.27 1.07 4.44
N VAL A 98 -12.26 2.35 4.83
CA VAL A 98 -12.40 3.45 3.88
C VAL A 98 -11.21 3.49 2.90
N ILE A 99 -9.98 3.36 3.41
CA ILE A 99 -8.77 3.32 2.58
C ILE A 99 -8.80 2.10 1.65
N GLU A 100 -9.18 0.94 2.18
CA GLU A 100 -9.27 -0.32 1.42
C GLU A 100 -10.31 -0.25 0.31
N GLN A 101 -11.50 0.29 0.58
CA GLN A 101 -12.53 0.47 -0.44
C GLN A 101 -12.05 1.35 -1.61
N GLU A 102 -11.36 2.44 -1.30
CA GLU A 102 -10.85 3.35 -2.33
C GLU A 102 -9.71 2.72 -3.13
N ALA A 103 -8.80 2.00 -2.47
CA ALA A 103 -7.76 1.23 -3.14
C ALA A 103 -8.35 0.18 -4.09
N LEU A 104 -9.35 -0.58 -3.63
CA LEU A 104 -10.05 -1.57 -4.45
C LEU A 104 -10.76 -0.95 -5.65
N ARG A 105 -11.41 0.22 -5.47
CA ARG A 105 -12.04 0.96 -6.56
C ARG A 105 -11.02 1.27 -7.66
N ILE A 106 -9.87 1.84 -7.29
CA ILE A 106 -8.80 2.21 -8.22
C ILE A 106 -8.22 0.98 -8.92
N LEU A 107 -7.92 -0.09 -8.16
CA LEU A 107 -7.37 -1.32 -8.71
C LEU A 107 -8.35 -1.95 -9.72
N ASN A 108 -9.62 -2.06 -9.37
CA ASN A 108 -10.63 -2.64 -10.24
C ASN A 108 -10.94 -1.78 -11.48
N GLU A 109 -10.90 -0.46 -11.35
CA GLU A 109 -10.98 0.43 -12.52
C GLU A 109 -9.83 0.22 -13.49
N ARG A 110 -8.61 -0.01 -12.98
CA ARG A 110 -7.44 -0.32 -13.82
C ARG A 110 -7.59 -1.68 -14.52
N GLU A 111 -8.04 -2.72 -13.82
CA GLU A 111 -8.31 -4.03 -14.44
C GLU A 111 -9.38 -3.91 -15.55
N LEU A 112 -10.47 -3.19 -15.28
CA LEU A 112 -11.52 -2.92 -16.27
C LEU A 112 -11.00 -2.15 -17.49
N GLN A 113 -10.12 -1.19 -17.30
CA GLN A 113 -9.50 -0.46 -18.40
C GLN A 113 -8.55 -1.34 -19.22
N ALA A 114 -7.80 -2.24 -18.56
CA ALA A 114 -6.92 -3.19 -19.24
C ALA A 114 -7.73 -4.14 -20.13
N LEU A 115 -8.85 -4.67 -19.63
CA LEU A 115 -9.77 -5.53 -20.40
C LEU A 115 -10.39 -4.84 -21.62
N ARG A 116 -10.57 -3.52 -21.59
CA ARG A 116 -11.10 -2.75 -22.73
C ARG A 116 -10.06 -2.50 -23.82
N LYS A 117 -8.77 -2.60 -23.49
CA LYS A 117 -7.65 -2.36 -24.42
C LYS A 117 -7.13 -3.65 -25.06
N SER A 118 -7.48 -4.81 -24.51
CA SER A 118 -7.21 -6.15 -25.06
C SER A 118 -8.29 -6.57 -26.04
#